data_AF-A0A7S1JPU8-F1
#
_entry.id   AF-A0A7S1JPU8-F1
#
_cell.length_a   1.000
_cell.length_b   1.000
_cell.length_c   1.000
_cell.angle_alpha   90.00
_cell.angle_beta   90.00
_cell.angle_gamma   90.00
#
_symmetry.space_group_name_H-M   'P 1'
#
loop_
_entity.id
_entity.type
_entity.pdbx_description
1 polymer ?
#
loop_
_entity_poly.entity_id
_entity_poly.type
_entity_poly.pdbx_seq_one_letter_code
_entity_poly.pdbx_strand_id
1 'polypeptide(L)'
;AACGWMVNGLIQAMHTGLLPPQRNADNVDSALCDQAYDGILYSHRLIDVGRPLKAAMAHSFGFGQANTEILIIHPDYLWASAGTSKCTAYSAKRAVRQQKASQFLYETLADRQKLIQVKTSPPYSPDATMETLLNPSARASVQPLTHRYAIDPAKSSPTHIAEGQPSLEQTIKKLATDVFNAQQLLKQDSSLHVDSHSGALATTGCYVGVDVEPVSTFAQHSERSDFITRNFTAKERAEAFGQPQQQQGSMTTNSVRAAVRLAGRWCAKEAIVKAMGNLGETKSPPVNVTLDPSASLVDIEVLSLSSASHGVPLVSLYGRAAEVAKTMGVTHPTKQIRVSISHTDEQAVAMAAIHL
;
A
#
# COMPACT_ATOMS: atom_id res chain seq x y z
N ALA A 1 -3.36 40.62 1.83
CA ALA A 1 -2.45 40.05 0.81
C ALA A 1 -0.98 39.96 1.27
N ALA A 2 -0.49 40.85 2.16
CA ALA A 2 0.91 40.91 2.58
C ALA A 2 1.57 39.54 2.87
N CYS A 3 0.99 38.75 3.79
CA CYS A 3 1.50 37.42 4.12
C CYS A 3 1.52 36.47 2.90
N GLY A 4 0.53 36.55 2.01
CA GLY A 4 0.50 35.73 0.78
C GLY A 4 1.69 36.02 -0.17
N TRP A 5 2.08 37.29 -0.32
CA TRP A 5 3.27 37.65 -1.09
C TRP A 5 4.56 37.23 -0.40
N MET A 6 4.63 37.36 0.93
CA MET A 6 5.76 36.86 1.72
C MET A 6 5.95 35.35 1.52
N VAL A 7 4.88 34.57 1.66
CA VAL A 7 4.92 33.11 1.48
C VAL A 7 5.37 32.73 0.07
N ASN A 8 4.88 33.41 -0.98
CA ASN A 8 5.34 33.18 -2.35
C ASN A 8 6.86 33.43 -2.50
N GLY A 9 7.35 34.53 -1.94
CA GLY A 9 8.78 34.87 -1.97
C GLY A 9 9.62 33.86 -1.18
N LEU A 10 9.14 33.39 -0.02
CA LEU A 10 9.83 32.37 0.78
C LEU A 10 9.91 31.04 0.00
N ILE A 11 8.84 30.59 -0.65
CA ILE A 11 8.87 29.37 -1.47
C ILE A 11 9.90 29.50 -2.61
N GLN A 12 9.96 30.66 -3.26
CA GLN A 12 10.94 30.94 -4.32
C GLN A 12 12.38 30.93 -3.77
N ALA A 13 12.62 31.59 -2.64
CA ALA A 13 13.93 31.62 -1.98
C ALA A 13 14.35 30.22 -1.51
N MET A 14 13.42 29.43 -0.98
CA MET A 14 13.70 28.05 -0.56
C MET A 14 14.13 27.17 -1.72
N HIS A 15 13.46 27.28 -2.87
CA HIS A 15 13.78 26.48 -4.05
C HIS A 15 15.07 26.94 -4.75
N THR A 16 15.37 28.24 -4.73
CA THR A 16 16.55 28.81 -5.41
C THR A 16 17.81 28.86 -4.54
N GLY A 17 17.66 28.88 -3.21
CA GLY A 17 18.75 29.15 -2.28
C GLY A 17 19.16 30.64 -2.23
N LEU A 18 18.40 31.52 -2.89
CA LEU A 18 18.70 32.95 -2.99
C LEU A 18 17.82 33.76 -2.03
N LEU A 19 18.45 34.51 -1.13
CA LEU A 19 17.77 35.42 -0.20
C LEU A 19 17.78 36.83 -0.80
N PRO A 20 16.61 37.40 -1.17
CA PRO A 20 16.54 38.71 -1.78
C PRO A 20 16.94 39.82 -0.79
N PRO A 21 17.61 40.89 -1.27
CA PRO A 21 17.99 42.01 -0.42
C PRO A 21 16.81 42.89 -0.06
N GLN A 22 16.88 43.53 1.11
CA GLN A 22 16.14 44.76 1.36
C GLN A 22 16.93 45.95 0.80
N ARG A 23 16.65 46.33 -0.45
CA ARG A 23 17.43 47.38 -1.16
C ARG A 23 17.28 48.77 -0.55
N ASN A 24 16.21 49.00 0.20
CA ASN A 24 15.94 50.27 0.86
C ASN A 24 16.54 50.35 2.28
N ALA A 25 17.26 49.32 2.74
CA ALA A 25 17.97 49.36 4.03
C ALA A 25 19.36 49.99 3.83
N ASP A 26 19.38 51.32 3.73
CA ASP A 26 20.60 52.12 3.66
C ASP A 26 21.35 52.13 5.00
N ASN A 27 20.62 52.26 6.11
CA ASN A 27 21.15 52.15 7.46
C ASN A 27 20.17 51.36 8.36
N VAL A 28 20.68 50.34 9.05
CA VAL A 28 19.89 49.56 10.02
C VAL A 28 19.85 50.33 11.34
N ASP A 29 18.68 50.39 11.98
CA ASP A 29 18.52 51.05 13.28
C ASP A 29 19.43 50.40 14.33
N SER A 30 20.16 51.22 15.09
CA SER A 30 21.02 50.76 16.17
C SER A 30 20.30 49.93 17.24
N ALA A 31 19.01 50.17 17.48
CA ALA A 31 18.23 49.38 18.43
C ALA A 31 18.04 47.92 17.97
N LEU A 32 18.12 47.65 16.66
CA LEU A 32 18.08 46.30 16.09
C LEU A 32 19.46 45.62 16.11
N CYS A 33 20.51 46.33 16.55
CA CYS A 33 21.87 45.80 16.74
C CYS A 33 22.16 45.43 18.20
N ASP A 34 21.17 45.53 19.09
CA ASP A 34 21.29 45.09 20.47
C ASP A 34 21.45 43.57 20.57
N GLN A 35 22.12 43.09 21.63
CA GLN A 35 22.39 41.66 21.89
C GLN A 35 21.12 40.79 21.90
N ALA A 36 19.95 41.39 22.14
CA ALA A 36 18.67 40.69 22.09
C ALA A 36 18.33 40.16 20.67
N TYR A 37 18.97 40.65 19.62
CA TYR A 37 18.68 40.33 18.21
C TYR A 37 19.85 39.69 17.46
N ASP A 38 20.87 39.16 18.16
CA ASP A 38 22.08 38.55 17.57
C ASP A 38 21.79 37.41 16.57
N GLY A 39 20.58 36.83 16.61
CA GLY A 39 20.12 35.80 15.65
C GLY A 39 19.55 36.33 14.33
N ILE A 40 19.44 37.65 14.14
CA ILE A 40 18.81 38.26 12.96
C ILE A 40 19.85 38.99 12.11
N LEU A 41 19.92 38.64 10.83
CA LEU A 41 20.75 39.33 9.84
C LEU A 41 19.90 40.19 8.91
N TYR A 42 20.16 41.49 8.87
CA TYR A 42 19.59 42.42 7.90
C TYR A 42 20.56 42.63 6.73
N SER A 43 20.15 42.31 5.51
CA SER A 43 21.01 42.43 4.32
C SER A 43 20.41 43.33 3.25
N HIS A 44 21.21 44.28 2.77
CA HIS A 44 20.94 45.08 1.57
C HIS A 44 21.49 44.42 0.29
N ARG A 45 22.13 43.24 0.41
CA ARG A 45 22.70 42.49 -0.72
C ARG A 45 22.04 41.13 -0.87
N LEU A 46 21.98 40.65 -2.12
CA LEU A 46 21.55 39.28 -2.40
C LEU A 46 22.52 38.32 -1.72
N ILE A 47 21.98 37.36 -0.97
CA ILE A 47 22.78 36.29 -0.38
C ILE A 47 22.45 35.00 -1.13
N ASP A 48 23.46 34.42 -1.77
CA ASP A 48 23.39 33.08 -2.32
C ASP A 48 23.91 32.09 -1.27
N VAL A 49 23.03 31.22 -0.79
CA VAL A 49 23.36 30.21 0.22
C VAL A 49 24.04 28.99 -0.40
N GLY A 50 24.07 28.88 -1.74
CA GLY A 50 24.69 27.80 -2.51
C GLY A 50 23.97 26.45 -2.40
N ARG A 51 22.79 26.43 -1.74
CA ARG A 51 21.97 25.24 -1.52
C ARG A 51 20.52 25.64 -1.23
N PRO A 52 19.53 24.74 -1.43
CA PRO A 52 18.17 24.99 -1.02
C PRO A 52 18.05 25.28 0.48
N LEU A 53 17.16 26.20 0.84
CA LEU A 53 16.90 26.52 2.25
C LEU A 53 16.04 25.42 2.87
N LYS A 54 16.44 24.95 4.06
CA LYS A 54 15.76 23.85 4.76
C LYS A 54 14.38 24.23 5.28
N ALA A 55 14.24 25.47 5.72
CA ALA A 55 13.02 26.01 6.28
C ALA A 55 12.99 27.53 6.10
N ALA A 56 11.80 28.10 6.19
CA ALA A 56 11.55 29.53 6.17
C ALA A 56 10.42 29.88 7.12
N MET A 57 10.45 31.09 7.68
CA MET A 57 9.42 31.57 8.61
C MET A 57 8.82 32.87 8.10
N ALA A 58 7.51 33.00 8.17
CA ALA A 58 6.78 34.24 7.90
C ALA A 58 6.04 34.66 9.16
N HIS A 59 6.21 35.91 9.57
CA HIS A 59 5.46 36.51 10.67
C HIS A 59 4.65 37.70 10.14
N SER A 60 3.35 37.76 10.45
CA SER A 60 2.45 38.84 10.05
C SER A 60 1.73 39.39 11.28
N PHE A 61 1.74 40.72 11.42
CA PHE A 61 1.04 41.44 12.49
C PHE A 61 -0.09 42.26 11.90
N GLY A 62 -1.29 42.15 12.48
CA GLY A 62 -2.50 42.82 12.01
C GLY A 62 -3.16 43.64 13.12
N PHE A 63 -3.93 44.66 12.72
CA PHE A 63 -4.79 45.40 13.64
C PHE A 63 -5.77 44.45 14.34
N GLY A 64 -6.10 44.74 15.60
CA GLY A 64 -6.99 43.90 16.40
C GLY A 64 -6.33 42.62 16.92
N GLN A 65 -5.01 42.63 17.13
CA GLN A 65 -4.24 41.48 17.64
C GLN A 65 -4.32 40.23 16.72
N ALA A 66 -4.57 40.44 15.42
CA ALA A 66 -4.57 39.39 14.41
C ALA A 66 -3.14 39.07 13.97
N ASN A 67 -2.40 38.35 14.82
CA ASN A 67 -1.03 37.94 14.57
C ASN A 67 -0.98 36.51 14.03
N THR A 68 -0.01 36.21 13.16
CA THR A 68 0.18 34.86 12.61
C THR A 68 1.63 34.61 12.31
N GLU A 69 2.09 33.41 12.65
CA GLU A 69 3.40 32.89 12.30
C GLU A 69 3.27 31.58 11.53
N ILE A 70 4.08 31.41 10.49
CA ILE A 70 4.07 30.24 9.62
C ILE A 70 5.50 29.74 9.46
N LEU A 71 5.73 28.47 9.78
CA LEU A 71 6.96 27.75 9.47
C LEU A 71 6.75 26.86 8.24
N ILE A 72 7.58 27.04 7.22
CA ILE A 72 7.56 26.28 5.97
C ILE A 72 8.83 25.40 5.94
N ILE A 73 8.66 24.10 5.71
CA ILE A 73 9.75 23.13 5.61
C ILE A 73 9.96 22.74 4.15
N HIS A 74 11.21 22.54 3.73
CA HIS A 74 11.55 22.17 2.36
C HIS A 74 10.91 20.83 1.95
N PRO A 75 10.32 20.71 0.75
CA PRO A 75 9.59 19.50 0.33
C PRO A 75 10.46 18.25 0.23
N ASP A 76 11.80 18.38 0.13
CA ASP A 76 12.70 17.22 0.08
C ASP A 76 12.60 16.33 1.32
N TYR A 77 12.26 16.89 2.49
CA TYR A 77 12.04 16.11 3.71
C TYR A 77 10.82 15.18 3.59
N LEU A 78 9.80 15.57 2.83
CA LEU A 78 8.66 14.69 2.54
C LEU A 78 9.09 13.51 1.65
N TRP A 79 9.92 13.76 0.64
CA TRP A 79 10.36 12.71 -0.28
C TRP A 79 11.39 11.77 0.36
N ALA A 80 12.20 12.28 1.27
CA ALA A 80 13.11 11.47 2.08
C ALA A 80 12.36 10.40 2.89
N SER A 81 11.17 10.72 3.43
CA SER A 81 10.35 9.77 4.19
C SER A 81 9.48 8.85 3.34
N ALA A 82 9.09 9.27 2.13
CA ALA A 82 8.22 8.48 1.25
C ALA A 82 8.92 7.28 0.58
N GLY A 83 10.25 7.29 0.50
CA GLY A 83 11.06 6.26 -0.14
C GLY A 83 11.19 6.45 -1.67
N THR A 84 12.26 5.89 -2.23
CA THR A 84 12.67 6.10 -3.64
C THR A 84 11.59 5.70 -4.64
N SER A 85 10.92 4.57 -4.40
CA SER A 85 9.85 4.04 -5.25
C SER A 85 8.70 5.04 -5.47
N LYS A 86 8.16 5.60 -4.37
CA LYS A 86 7.06 6.58 -4.43
C LYS A 86 7.52 7.90 -5.04
N CYS A 87 8.75 8.31 -4.74
CA CYS A 87 9.36 9.51 -5.30
C CYS A 87 9.52 9.41 -6.83
N THR A 88 10.03 8.29 -7.36
CA THR A 88 10.18 8.08 -8.81
C THR A 88 8.81 8.05 -9.52
N ALA A 89 7.84 7.32 -8.95
CA ALA A 89 6.49 7.24 -9.52
C ALA A 89 5.79 8.61 -9.55
N TYR A 90 5.95 9.41 -8.48
CA TYR A 90 5.44 10.77 -8.44
C TYR A 90 6.15 11.68 -9.44
N SER A 91 7.47 11.59 -9.53
CA SER A 91 8.28 12.41 -10.44
C SER A 91 7.87 12.22 -11.90
N ALA A 92 7.62 10.98 -12.32
CA ALA A 92 7.08 10.69 -13.66
C ALA A 92 5.70 11.33 -13.89
N LYS A 93 4.78 11.23 -12.91
CA LYS A 93 3.45 11.88 -12.99
C LYS A 93 3.55 13.41 -13.04
N ARG A 94 4.44 14.01 -12.24
CA ARG A 94 4.71 15.45 -12.20
C ARG A 94 5.23 15.94 -13.54
N ALA A 95 6.17 15.22 -14.17
CA ALA A 95 6.76 15.61 -15.45
C ALA A 95 5.71 15.76 -16.55
N VAL A 96 4.80 14.77 -16.68
CA VAL A 96 3.69 14.83 -17.63
C VAL A 96 2.76 16.02 -17.33
N ARG A 97 2.46 16.26 -16.04
CA ARG A 97 1.63 17.40 -15.64
C ARG A 97 2.30 18.74 -15.97
N GLN A 98 3.60 18.86 -15.73
CA GLN A 98 4.36 20.07 -16.01
C GLN A 98 4.34 20.38 -17.51
N GLN A 99 4.55 19.38 -18.38
CA GLN A 99 4.49 19.56 -19.83
C GLN A 99 3.11 20.10 -20.27
N LYS A 100 2.02 19.49 -19.79
CA LYS A 100 0.65 19.94 -20.09
C LYS A 100 0.38 21.36 -19.58
N ALA A 101 0.83 21.68 -18.37
CA ALA A 101 0.66 23.01 -17.78
C ALA A 101 1.46 24.08 -18.55
N SER A 102 2.69 23.77 -18.96
CA SER A 102 3.50 24.67 -19.78
C SER A 102 2.87 24.92 -21.15
N GLN A 103 2.36 23.88 -21.81
CA GLN A 103 1.63 24.02 -23.07
C GLN A 103 0.41 24.94 -22.90
N PHE A 104 -0.43 24.68 -21.89
CA PHE A 104 -1.59 25.50 -21.57
C PHE A 104 -1.21 26.97 -21.34
N LEU A 105 -0.10 27.21 -20.61
CA LEU A 105 0.41 28.56 -20.36
C LEU A 105 0.85 29.26 -21.65
N TYR A 106 1.57 28.58 -22.54
CA TYR A 106 1.99 29.17 -23.81
C TYR A 106 0.81 29.46 -24.74
N GLU A 107 -0.16 28.55 -24.83
CA GLU A 107 -1.40 28.80 -25.58
C GLU A 107 -2.16 30.00 -25.03
N THR A 108 -2.15 30.17 -23.71
CA THR A 108 -2.75 31.31 -23.04
C THR A 108 -2.02 32.62 -23.35
N LEU A 109 -0.69 32.63 -23.26
CA LEU A 109 0.13 33.81 -23.56
C LEU A 109 0.05 34.20 -25.04
N ALA A 110 -0.15 33.23 -25.93
CA ALA A 110 -0.36 33.44 -27.36
C ALA A 110 -1.81 33.75 -27.74
N ASP A 111 -2.69 33.99 -26.75
CA ASP A 111 -4.12 34.27 -26.91
C ASP A 111 -4.89 33.21 -27.73
N ARG A 112 -4.39 31.97 -27.74
CA ARG A 112 -5.08 30.81 -28.35
C ARG A 112 -6.09 30.17 -27.39
N GLN A 113 -5.94 30.45 -26.10
CA GLN A 113 -6.80 29.92 -25.04
C GLN A 113 -6.92 30.94 -23.90
N LYS A 114 -8.06 30.95 -23.20
CA LYS A 114 -8.24 31.82 -22.03
C LYS A 114 -7.63 31.17 -20.79
N LEU A 115 -6.87 31.95 -20.00
CA LEU A 115 -6.32 31.53 -18.70
C LEU A 115 -7.46 31.09 -17.76
N ILE A 116 -8.50 31.90 -17.70
CA ILE A 116 -9.68 31.68 -16.86
C ILE A 116 -10.78 31.09 -17.74
N GLN A 117 -11.06 29.81 -17.51
CA GLN A 117 -12.19 29.11 -18.11
C GLN A 117 -13.34 29.08 -17.10
N VAL A 118 -14.31 29.99 -17.26
CA VAL A 118 -15.47 30.08 -16.36
C VAL A 118 -16.33 28.82 -16.50
N LYS A 119 -16.58 28.13 -15.39
CA LYS A 119 -17.48 26.97 -15.34
C LYS A 119 -18.91 27.45 -15.17
N THR A 120 -19.82 26.92 -16.00
CA THR A 120 -21.24 27.30 -16.02
C THR A 120 -22.14 26.38 -15.20
N SER A 121 -21.68 25.18 -14.87
CA SER A 121 -22.44 24.17 -14.11
C SER A 121 -21.52 23.36 -13.18
N PRO A 122 -22.05 22.79 -12.09
CA PRO A 122 -21.33 21.81 -11.28
C PRO A 122 -21.02 20.54 -12.09
N PRO A 123 -20.12 19.67 -11.58
CA PRO A 123 -19.77 18.42 -12.24
C PRO A 123 -20.83 17.31 -12.10
N TYR A 124 -22.03 17.59 -11.59
CA TYR A 124 -23.15 16.66 -11.45
C TYR A 124 -24.44 17.33 -11.92
N SER A 125 -25.46 16.54 -12.28
CA SER A 125 -26.77 17.09 -12.66
C SER A 125 -27.52 17.64 -11.43
N PRO A 126 -28.46 18.57 -11.62
CA PRO A 126 -29.32 19.05 -10.53
C PRO A 126 -30.02 17.92 -9.78
N ASP A 127 -30.53 16.91 -10.50
CA ASP A 127 -31.22 15.75 -9.93
C ASP A 127 -30.30 14.88 -9.07
N ALA A 128 -29.02 14.81 -9.41
CA ALA A 128 -27.99 14.04 -8.72
C ALA A 128 -27.37 14.78 -7.51
N THR A 129 -27.82 16.00 -7.19
CA THR A 129 -27.16 16.87 -6.20
C THR A 129 -27.11 16.22 -4.82
N MET A 130 -28.25 15.77 -4.29
CA MET A 130 -28.32 15.19 -2.95
C MET A 130 -27.52 13.90 -2.85
N GLU A 131 -27.67 13.01 -3.83
CA GLU A 131 -26.94 11.74 -3.87
C GLU A 131 -25.42 11.97 -3.93
N THR A 132 -24.96 12.95 -4.71
CA THR A 132 -23.54 13.30 -4.83
C THR A 132 -23.00 13.91 -3.54
N LEU A 133 -23.70 14.87 -2.94
CA LEU A 133 -23.25 15.58 -1.73
C LEU A 133 -23.24 14.68 -0.49
N LEU A 134 -24.16 13.72 -0.42
CA LEU A 134 -24.25 12.76 0.69
C LEU A 134 -23.30 11.56 0.52
N ASN A 135 -22.61 11.45 -0.62
CA ASN A 135 -21.71 10.34 -0.90
C ASN A 135 -20.23 10.75 -0.79
N PRO A 136 -19.52 10.36 0.29
CA PRO A 136 -18.11 10.69 0.47
C PRO A 136 -17.18 10.00 -0.55
N SER A 137 -17.66 8.95 -1.21
CA SER A 137 -16.95 8.20 -2.25
C SER A 137 -17.21 8.74 -3.66
N ALA A 138 -18.07 9.75 -3.84
CA ALA A 138 -18.34 10.34 -5.15
C ALA A 138 -17.07 10.93 -5.78
N ARG A 139 -16.70 10.48 -6.98
CA ARG A 139 -15.52 10.96 -7.72
C ARG A 139 -15.89 11.32 -9.14
N ALA A 140 -15.25 12.38 -9.65
CA ALA A 140 -15.44 12.78 -11.04
C ALA A 140 -14.59 11.89 -11.96
N SER A 141 -15.19 11.48 -13.07
CA SER A 141 -14.52 10.74 -14.14
C SER A 141 -14.62 11.53 -15.45
N VAL A 142 -13.68 11.30 -16.36
CA VAL A 142 -13.73 11.92 -17.69
C VAL A 142 -14.85 11.25 -18.47
N GLN A 143 -15.83 12.04 -18.92
CA GLN A 143 -16.86 11.57 -19.82
C GLN A 143 -16.27 11.36 -21.22
N PRO A 144 -16.48 10.19 -21.86
CA PRO A 144 -15.91 9.88 -23.18
C PRO A 144 -16.33 10.86 -24.28
N LEU A 145 -17.58 11.34 -24.24
CA LEU A 145 -18.16 12.17 -25.30
C LEU A 145 -17.78 13.65 -25.18
N THR A 146 -17.75 14.18 -23.96
CA THR A 146 -17.52 15.62 -23.74
C THR A 146 -16.09 15.94 -23.36
N HIS A 147 -15.28 14.93 -23.02
CA HIS A 147 -13.94 15.07 -22.41
C HIS A 147 -13.93 15.94 -21.14
N ARG A 148 -15.09 16.15 -20.51
CA ARG A 148 -15.23 16.89 -19.25
C ARG A 148 -15.28 15.92 -18.08
N TYR A 149 -14.85 16.40 -16.93
CA TYR A 149 -15.02 15.67 -15.68
C TYR A 149 -16.46 15.83 -15.18
N ALA A 150 -17.14 14.71 -14.95
CA ALA A 150 -18.45 14.65 -14.33
C ALA A 150 -18.54 13.52 -13.30
N ILE A 151 -19.37 13.72 -12.29
CA ILE A 151 -19.70 12.74 -11.26
C ILE A 151 -20.96 12.03 -11.72
N ASP A 152 -20.88 10.70 -11.74
CA ASP A 152 -21.98 9.81 -12.06
C ASP A 152 -22.35 9.08 -10.76
N PRO A 153 -23.48 9.42 -10.11
CA PRO A 153 -23.87 8.81 -8.85
C PRO A 153 -24.02 7.29 -8.94
N ALA A 154 -24.48 6.79 -10.08
CA ALA A 154 -24.63 5.34 -10.31
C ALA A 154 -23.29 4.58 -10.33
N LYS A 155 -22.18 5.28 -10.64
CA LYS A 155 -20.81 4.74 -10.55
C LYS A 155 -20.13 5.08 -9.22
N SER A 156 -20.80 5.86 -8.40
CA SER A 156 -20.34 6.31 -7.10
C SER A 156 -21.09 5.49 -6.06
N SER A 157 -20.78 4.21 -5.90
CA SER A 157 -21.46 3.43 -4.86
C SER A 157 -20.98 3.88 -3.48
N PRO A 158 -21.88 4.16 -2.51
CA PRO A 158 -21.53 4.39 -1.11
C PRO A 158 -21.22 3.04 -0.44
N THR A 159 -20.41 2.22 -1.07
CA THR A 159 -19.81 1.06 -0.43
C THR A 159 -18.60 1.60 0.32
N HIS A 160 -18.62 1.45 1.64
CA HIS A 160 -17.57 1.83 2.58
C HIS A 160 -16.16 1.82 1.95
N ILE A 161 -15.44 2.94 2.12
CA ILE A 161 -13.97 3.06 2.06
C ILE A 161 -13.29 2.08 1.07
N ALA A 162 -12.95 2.60 -0.11
CA ALA A 162 -12.06 1.98 -1.10
C ALA A 162 -12.59 0.72 -1.81
N GLU A 163 -13.50 0.92 -2.78
CA GLU A 163 -13.70 -0.08 -3.83
C GLU A 163 -12.42 -0.27 -4.65
N GLY A 164 -11.91 -1.48 -4.52
CA GLY A 164 -10.66 -2.00 -5.06
C GLY A 164 -10.22 -3.22 -4.27
N GLN A 165 -10.60 -3.30 -2.99
CA GLN A 165 -10.22 -4.37 -2.09
C GLN A 165 -11.45 -4.85 -1.29
N PRO A 166 -11.80 -6.15 -1.33
CA PRO A 166 -12.82 -6.69 -0.41
C PRO A 166 -12.40 -6.42 1.03
N SER A 167 -13.35 -6.11 1.92
CA SER A 167 -13.01 -5.93 3.34
C SER A 167 -12.38 -7.21 3.88
N LEU A 168 -11.55 -7.09 4.93
CA LEU A 168 -10.90 -8.25 5.54
C LEU A 168 -11.93 -9.32 5.93
N GLU A 169 -13.08 -8.90 6.48
CA GLU A 169 -14.17 -9.79 6.85
C GLU A 169 -14.81 -10.49 5.64
N GLN A 170 -15.05 -9.76 4.54
CA GLN A 170 -15.57 -10.34 3.30
C GLN A 170 -14.58 -11.32 2.68
N THR A 171 -13.29 -11.00 2.74
CA THR A 171 -12.19 -11.83 2.25
C THR A 171 -12.11 -13.13 3.04
N ILE A 172 -12.16 -13.05 4.37
CA ILE A 172 -12.18 -14.22 5.26
C ILE A 172 -13.42 -15.08 5.02
N LYS A 173 -14.63 -14.49 4.89
CA LYS A 173 -15.86 -15.25 4.59
C LYS A 173 -15.78 -15.96 3.25
N LYS A 174 -15.23 -15.31 2.23
CA LYS A 174 -15.01 -15.91 0.91
C LYS A 174 -14.00 -17.04 0.99
N LEU A 175 -12.85 -16.84 1.64
CA LEU A 175 -11.85 -17.87 1.86
C LEU A 175 -12.43 -19.08 2.61
N ALA A 176 -13.23 -18.83 3.64
CA ALA A 176 -13.95 -19.88 4.38
C ALA A 176 -14.86 -20.70 3.46
N THR A 177 -15.59 -20.03 2.59
CA THR A 177 -16.48 -20.66 1.60
C THR A 177 -15.70 -21.42 0.53
N ASP A 178 -14.58 -20.88 0.03
CA ASP A 178 -13.76 -21.52 -0.99
C ASP A 178 -13.12 -22.80 -0.47
N VAL A 179 -12.61 -22.78 0.77
CA VAL A 179 -12.09 -23.99 1.41
C VAL A 179 -13.22 -24.98 1.71
N PHE A 180 -14.38 -24.53 2.18
CA PHE A 180 -15.54 -25.40 2.41
C PHE A 180 -16.06 -26.04 1.12
N ASN A 181 -16.09 -25.31 0.01
CA ASN A 181 -16.51 -25.86 -1.29
C ASN A 181 -15.47 -26.86 -1.83
N ALA A 182 -14.18 -26.57 -1.66
CA ALA A 182 -13.11 -27.52 -1.97
C ALA A 182 -13.21 -28.80 -1.11
N GLN A 183 -13.71 -28.69 0.13
CA GLN A 183 -13.99 -29.82 1.01
C GLN A 183 -15.18 -30.66 0.52
N GLN A 184 -16.27 -30.04 0.10
CA GLN A 184 -17.46 -30.76 -0.39
C GLN A 184 -17.17 -31.58 -1.65
N LEU A 185 -16.26 -31.11 -2.52
CA LEU A 185 -15.81 -31.85 -3.70
C LEU A 185 -15.03 -33.13 -3.35
N LEU A 186 -14.46 -33.24 -2.15
CA LEU A 186 -13.77 -34.45 -1.66
C LEU A 186 -14.71 -35.41 -0.93
N LYS A 187 -15.82 -34.91 -0.37
CA LYS A 187 -16.82 -35.73 0.35
C LYS A 187 -17.80 -36.47 -0.56
N GLN A 188 -17.79 -36.23 -1.87
CA GLN A 188 -18.60 -37.02 -2.81
C GLN A 188 -18.20 -38.51 -2.92
N ASP A 189 -17.14 -38.94 -2.22
CA ASP A 189 -16.72 -40.34 -2.12
C ASP A 189 -17.04 -41.00 -0.75
N SER A 190 -17.68 -40.31 0.20
CA SER A 190 -18.06 -40.94 1.48
C SER A 190 -19.22 -40.21 2.18
N SER A 191 -20.35 -40.91 2.33
CA SER A 191 -21.59 -40.46 2.95
C SER A 191 -21.45 -40.14 4.43
N LEU A 192 -21.59 -38.89 4.87
CA LEU A 192 -21.85 -38.53 6.27
C LEU A 192 -22.61 -37.19 6.38
N HIS A 193 -23.63 -37.17 7.24
CA HIS A 193 -24.57 -36.06 7.51
C HIS A 193 -23.91 -34.81 8.13
N VAL A 194 -24.50 -33.65 7.89
CA VAL A 194 -24.10 -32.34 8.46
C VAL A 194 -25.24 -31.78 9.30
N ASP A 195 -25.04 -31.69 10.61
CA ASP A 195 -25.87 -30.87 11.50
C ASP A 195 -25.40 -29.41 11.44
N SER A 196 -26.26 -28.56 10.90
CA SER A 196 -26.10 -27.12 10.90
C SER A 196 -26.61 -26.64 12.26
N HIS A 197 -25.78 -26.17 13.21
CA HIS A 197 -26.15 -25.25 14.33
C HIS A 197 -25.00 -24.97 15.34
N SER A 198 -23.73 -24.90 14.91
CA SER A 198 -22.71 -24.17 15.69
C SER A 198 -21.61 -23.63 14.79
N GLY A 199 -21.21 -22.37 15.00
CA GLY A 199 -20.16 -21.67 14.25
C GLY A 199 -18.73 -22.16 14.54
N ALA A 200 -18.57 -23.42 14.93
CA ALA A 200 -17.30 -24.10 15.04
C ALA A 200 -17.24 -25.15 13.93
N LEU A 201 -16.30 -24.98 13.00
CA LEU A 201 -16.05 -25.89 11.87
C LEU A 201 -15.42 -27.22 12.34
N ALA A 202 -15.97 -27.85 13.38
CA ALA A 202 -15.55 -29.17 13.83
C ALA A 202 -16.30 -30.23 13.00
N THR A 203 -15.94 -30.33 11.71
CA THR A 203 -16.22 -31.58 10.99
C THR A 203 -15.17 -32.60 11.42
N THR A 204 -15.60 -33.76 11.91
CA THR A 204 -14.73 -34.83 12.38
C THR A 204 -13.66 -35.11 11.32
N GLY A 205 -12.37 -34.96 11.68
CA GLY A 205 -11.24 -35.15 10.75
C GLY A 205 -10.79 -33.92 9.94
N CYS A 206 -11.31 -32.72 10.22
CA CYS A 206 -10.86 -31.46 9.60
C CYS A 206 -10.17 -30.54 10.61
N TYR A 207 -8.94 -30.11 10.30
CA TYR A 207 -8.14 -29.20 11.13
C TYR A 207 -7.80 -27.94 10.36
N VAL A 208 -8.11 -26.78 10.91
CA VAL A 208 -8.01 -25.49 10.20
C VAL A 208 -6.99 -24.57 10.86
N GLY A 209 -6.26 -23.81 10.07
CA GLY A 209 -5.40 -22.72 10.50
C GLY A 209 -5.66 -21.47 9.66
N VAL A 210 -5.71 -20.30 10.32
CA VAL A 210 -5.91 -19.00 9.67
C VAL A 210 -4.78 -18.08 10.06
N ASP A 211 -4.30 -17.31 9.10
CA ASP A 211 -3.25 -16.32 9.31
C ASP A 211 -3.50 -15.04 8.50
N VAL A 212 -2.93 -13.92 8.96
CA VAL A 212 -3.00 -12.59 8.34
C VAL A 212 -1.67 -11.87 8.51
N GLU A 213 -1.12 -11.34 7.42
CA GLU A 213 0.20 -10.73 7.38
C GLU A 213 0.20 -9.39 6.64
N PRO A 214 0.84 -8.32 7.17
CA PRO A 214 0.94 -7.07 6.43
C PRO A 214 1.88 -7.22 5.22
N VAL A 215 1.45 -6.72 4.06
CA VAL A 215 2.30 -6.68 2.85
C VAL A 215 3.55 -5.82 3.08
N SER A 216 3.44 -4.78 3.93
CA SER A 216 4.56 -3.90 4.29
C SER A 216 5.73 -4.64 4.96
N THR A 217 5.48 -5.77 5.62
CA THR A 217 6.52 -6.65 6.19
C THR A 217 7.50 -7.13 5.12
N PHE A 218 7.08 -7.26 3.87
CA PHE A 218 7.90 -7.73 2.76
C PHE A 218 8.27 -6.63 1.75
N ALA A 219 7.88 -5.38 2.01
CA ALA A 219 8.14 -4.26 1.10
C ALA A 219 9.63 -3.96 0.91
N GLN A 220 10.44 -4.12 1.97
CA GLN A 220 11.90 -3.95 1.97
C GLN A 220 12.62 -5.32 1.91
N HIS A 221 12.19 -6.20 1.02
CA HIS A 221 12.76 -7.55 0.89
C HIS A 221 14.28 -7.56 0.63
N SER A 222 14.85 -6.52 0.01
CA SER A 222 16.29 -6.37 -0.19
C SER A 222 17.08 -6.25 1.12
N GLU A 223 16.48 -5.65 2.16
CA GLU A 223 17.08 -5.49 3.49
C GLU A 223 16.82 -6.73 4.37
N ARG A 224 16.02 -7.69 3.90
CA ARG A 224 15.58 -8.90 4.62
C ARG A 224 16.01 -10.18 3.92
N SER A 225 17.14 -10.16 3.21
CA SER A 225 17.66 -11.31 2.47
C SER A 225 17.82 -12.57 3.31
N ASP A 226 18.23 -12.42 4.57
CA ASP A 226 18.47 -13.54 5.47
C ASP A 226 17.17 -14.23 5.87
N PHE A 227 16.15 -13.46 6.24
CA PHE A 227 14.81 -13.99 6.53
C PHE A 227 14.22 -14.70 5.32
N ILE A 228 14.32 -14.09 4.15
CA ILE A 228 13.78 -14.66 2.91
C ILE A 228 14.52 -15.95 2.52
N THR A 229 15.84 -15.96 2.68
CA THR A 229 16.65 -17.13 2.33
C THR A 229 16.41 -18.28 3.30
N ARG A 230 16.21 -17.95 4.58
CA ARG A 230 15.94 -18.91 5.65
C ARG A 230 14.55 -19.53 5.57
N ASN A 231 13.53 -18.82 5.08
CA ASN A 231 12.13 -19.26 5.18
C ASN A 231 11.45 -19.64 3.86
N PHE A 232 12.02 -19.27 2.71
CA PHE A 232 11.44 -19.56 1.40
C PHE A 232 12.39 -20.40 0.56
N THR A 233 11.85 -21.38 -0.17
CA THR A 233 12.65 -22.22 -1.07
C THR A 233 13.16 -21.42 -2.25
N ALA A 234 14.16 -21.94 -2.96
CA ALA A 234 14.68 -21.30 -4.18
C ALA A 234 13.58 -21.12 -5.25
N LYS A 235 12.66 -22.08 -5.37
CA LYS A 235 11.53 -22.01 -6.31
C LYS A 235 10.53 -20.93 -5.91
N GLU A 236 10.21 -20.84 -4.62
CA GLU A 236 9.33 -19.78 -4.13
C GLU A 236 9.95 -18.41 -4.42
N ARG A 237 11.23 -18.20 -4.10
CA ARG A 237 11.89 -16.94 -4.40
C ARG A 237 11.86 -16.64 -5.90
N ALA A 238 12.18 -17.61 -6.75
CA ALA A 238 12.14 -17.45 -8.20
C ALA A 238 10.76 -17.05 -8.73
N GLU A 239 9.67 -17.67 -8.26
CA GLU A 239 8.31 -17.29 -8.67
C GLU A 239 7.87 -15.93 -8.10
N ALA A 240 8.29 -15.61 -6.87
CA ALA A 240 7.94 -14.34 -6.23
C ALA A 240 8.55 -13.15 -7.00
N PHE A 241 9.84 -13.24 -7.31
CA PHE A 241 10.60 -12.22 -8.02
C PHE A 241 10.39 -12.25 -9.55
N GLY A 242 9.95 -13.38 -10.10
CA GLY A 242 9.76 -13.61 -11.54
C GLY A 242 11.06 -13.96 -12.27
N GLN A 243 10.94 -14.57 -13.47
CA GLN A 243 12.06 -14.75 -14.40
C GLN A 243 12.43 -13.38 -15.03
N PRO A 244 13.73 -13.08 -15.23
CA PRO A 244 14.19 -11.81 -15.82
C PRO A 244 13.82 -11.62 -17.30
N GLN A 245 13.12 -12.56 -17.94
CA GLN A 245 12.74 -12.48 -19.34
C GLN A 245 11.23 -12.27 -19.49
N GLN A 246 10.89 -11.16 -20.17
CA GLN A 246 9.59 -10.82 -20.76
C GLN A 246 8.50 -10.23 -19.85
N GLN A 247 8.74 -9.12 -19.16
CA GLN A 247 7.63 -8.23 -18.75
C GLN A 247 8.01 -6.75 -18.90
N GLN A 248 7.39 -6.05 -19.86
CA GLN A 248 7.41 -4.59 -19.98
C GLN A 248 6.65 -3.99 -18.78
N GLY A 249 7.32 -3.80 -17.65
CA GLY A 249 6.78 -3.19 -16.45
C GLY A 249 7.87 -2.45 -15.69
N SER A 250 7.51 -1.38 -14.97
CA SER A 250 8.47 -0.61 -14.16
C SER A 250 9.09 -1.49 -13.07
N MET A 251 10.38 -1.31 -12.77
CA MET A 251 11.08 -2.00 -11.68
C MET A 251 10.30 -1.95 -10.34
N THR A 252 9.56 -0.85 -10.14
CA THR A 252 8.69 -0.61 -8.98
C THR A 252 7.50 -1.56 -8.88
N THR A 253 6.87 -1.91 -10.01
CA THR A 253 5.71 -2.82 -10.01
C THR A 253 6.13 -4.25 -9.69
N ASN A 254 7.36 -4.62 -10.04
CA ASN A 254 7.90 -5.96 -9.75
C ASN A 254 8.23 -6.10 -8.26
N SER A 255 8.80 -5.05 -7.63
CA SER A 255 9.08 -5.02 -6.19
C SER A 255 7.82 -5.16 -5.34
N VAL A 256 6.75 -4.45 -5.68
CA VAL A 256 5.46 -4.53 -4.95
C VAL A 256 4.81 -5.90 -5.14
N ARG A 257 4.82 -6.44 -6.37
CA ARG A 257 4.31 -7.79 -6.64
C ARG A 257 5.09 -8.86 -5.88
N ALA A 258 6.41 -8.73 -5.78
CA ALA A 258 7.22 -9.64 -5.00
C ALA A 258 6.85 -9.58 -3.51
N ALA A 259 6.68 -8.38 -2.93
CA ALA A 259 6.27 -8.21 -1.54
C ALA A 259 4.92 -8.87 -1.26
N VAL A 260 3.92 -8.65 -2.13
CA VAL A 260 2.59 -9.26 -2.02
C VAL A 260 2.66 -10.80 -2.10
N ARG A 261 3.44 -11.35 -3.05
CA ARG A 261 3.61 -12.79 -3.20
C ARG A 261 4.32 -13.43 -2.02
N LEU A 262 5.36 -12.79 -1.48
CA LEU A 262 6.07 -13.25 -0.29
C LEU A 262 5.17 -13.20 0.95
N ALA A 263 4.42 -12.12 1.14
CA ALA A 263 3.46 -11.99 2.23
C ALA A 263 2.38 -13.08 2.15
N GLY A 264 1.78 -13.31 0.97
CA GLY A 264 0.79 -14.36 0.76
C GLY A 264 1.33 -15.77 1.06
N ARG A 265 2.58 -16.07 0.69
CA ARG A 265 3.21 -17.36 0.95
C ARG A 265 3.61 -17.54 2.40
N TRP A 266 4.14 -16.49 3.03
CA TRP A 266 4.43 -16.50 4.45
C TRP A 266 3.17 -16.79 5.26
N CYS A 267 2.10 -16.05 4.96
CA CYS A 267 0.80 -16.24 5.55
C CYS A 267 0.26 -17.67 5.33
N ALA A 268 0.43 -18.24 4.14
CA ALA A 268 0.07 -19.62 3.85
C ALA A 268 0.87 -20.64 4.68
N LYS A 269 2.18 -20.44 4.83
CA LYS A 269 3.03 -21.31 5.66
C LYS A 269 2.59 -21.28 7.11
N GLU A 270 2.34 -20.10 7.67
CA GLU A 270 1.83 -19.93 9.04
C GLU A 270 0.45 -20.57 9.23
N ALA A 271 -0.46 -20.41 8.27
CA ALA A 271 -1.75 -21.08 8.30
C ALA A 271 -1.62 -22.61 8.29
N ILE A 272 -0.67 -23.17 7.52
CA ILE A 272 -0.38 -24.62 7.50
C ILE A 272 0.21 -25.07 8.84
N VAL A 273 1.16 -24.32 9.41
CA VAL A 273 1.72 -24.62 10.74
C VAL A 273 0.62 -24.66 11.80
N LYS A 274 -0.30 -23.70 11.79
CA LYS A 274 -1.45 -23.67 12.71
C LYS A 274 -2.39 -24.86 12.51
N ALA A 275 -2.71 -25.20 11.25
CA ALA A 275 -3.56 -26.36 10.95
C ALA A 275 -2.91 -27.69 11.38
N MET A 276 -1.60 -27.85 11.14
CA MET A 276 -0.83 -29.01 11.59
C MET A 276 -0.68 -29.07 13.10
N GLY A 277 -0.53 -27.92 13.78
CA GLY A 277 -0.51 -27.84 15.24
C GLY A 277 -1.81 -28.33 15.85
N ASN A 278 -2.95 -27.85 15.35
CA ASN A 278 -4.28 -28.31 15.78
C ASN A 278 -4.47 -29.82 15.58
N LEU A 279 -3.94 -30.39 14.48
CA LEU A 279 -3.94 -31.84 14.27
C LEU A 279 -2.97 -32.55 15.22
N GLY A 280 -1.79 -31.98 15.45
CA GLY A 280 -0.74 -32.52 16.30
C GLY A 280 -1.12 -32.64 17.76
N GLU A 281 -1.95 -31.73 18.27
CA GLU A 281 -2.53 -31.80 19.61
C GLU A 281 -3.40 -33.05 19.82
N THR A 282 -3.97 -33.62 18.75
CA THR A 282 -4.76 -34.86 18.84
C THR A 282 -3.92 -36.13 18.91
N LYS A 283 -2.60 -36.04 18.72
CA LYS A 283 -1.68 -37.17 18.78
C LYS A 283 -1.18 -37.38 20.21
N SER A 284 -0.82 -38.63 20.52
CA SER A 284 -0.28 -39.01 21.83
C SER A 284 1.08 -39.69 21.62
N PRO A 285 2.20 -39.04 21.97
CA PRO A 285 2.31 -37.66 22.50
C PRO A 285 1.98 -36.57 21.45
N PRO A 286 1.67 -35.32 21.86
CA PRO A 286 1.49 -34.21 20.94
C PRO A 286 2.75 -33.95 20.11
N VAL A 287 2.58 -33.64 18.83
CA VAL A 287 3.70 -33.40 17.91
C VAL A 287 3.51 -32.04 17.23
N ASN A 288 4.57 -31.22 17.22
CA ASN A 288 4.59 -29.94 16.51
C ASN A 288 5.60 -29.97 15.36
N VAL A 289 5.21 -29.29 14.27
CA VAL A 289 6.03 -29.14 13.07
C VAL A 289 7.28 -28.31 13.37
N THR A 290 7.10 -27.18 14.05
CA THR A 290 8.19 -26.33 14.52
C THR A 290 8.70 -26.79 15.89
N LEU A 291 10.01 -26.67 16.11
CA LEU A 291 10.63 -26.97 17.41
C LEU A 291 10.52 -25.78 18.37
N ASP A 292 10.58 -24.57 17.83
CA ASP A 292 10.51 -23.31 18.54
C ASP A 292 9.88 -22.22 17.64
N PRO A 293 9.42 -21.08 18.19
CA PRO A 293 8.79 -20.02 17.40
C PRO A 293 9.69 -19.37 16.34
N SER A 294 11.00 -19.53 16.44
CA SER A 294 11.96 -18.98 15.47
C SER A 294 12.31 -19.98 14.37
N ALA A 295 11.84 -21.24 14.45
CA ALA A 295 12.19 -22.30 13.49
C ALA A 295 11.88 -21.89 12.04
N SER A 296 12.74 -22.34 11.11
CA SER A 296 12.57 -22.04 9.70
C SER A 296 11.33 -22.74 9.13
N LEU A 297 10.58 -22.04 8.30
CA LEU A 297 9.44 -22.59 7.55
C LEU A 297 9.80 -22.99 6.11
N VAL A 298 11.09 -23.17 5.80
CA VAL A 298 11.53 -23.56 4.45
C VAL A 298 11.06 -24.96 4.05
N ASP A 299 10.81 -25.83 5.03
CA ASP A 299 10.33 -27.19 4.84
C ASP A 299 8.86 -27.26 4.36
N ILE A 300 8.13 -26.14 4.40
CA ILE A 300 6.76 -26.02 3.90
C ILE A 300 6.80 -25.16 2.63
N GLU A 301 6.72 -25.76 1.45
CA GLU A 301 6.76 -25.04 0.17
C GLU A 301 5.34 -24.80 -0.37
N VAL A 302 5.06 -23.54 -0.76
CA VAL A 302 3.79 -23.10 -1.34
C VAL A 302 4.04 -22.44 -2.71
N LEU A 303 3.72 -23.17 -3.78
CA LEU A 303 3.87 -22.71 -5.17
C LEU A 303 2.52 -22.36 -5.80
N SER A 304 2.53 -21.44 -6.76
CA SER A 304 1.34 -21.13 -7.56
C SER A 304 1.36 -22.00 -8.82
N LEU A 305 0.40 -22.92 -8.99
CA LEU A 305 0.34 -23.74 -10.21
C LEU A 305 0.05 -22.86 -11.44
N SER A 306 1.01 -22.78 -12.36
CA SER A 306 0.92 -21.97 -13.58
C SER A 306 0.32 -22.72 -14.79
N SER A 307 -0.20 -23.93 -14.64
CA SER A 307 -0.83 -24.67 -15.75
C SER A 307 -2.19 -25.28 -15.38
N ALA A 308 -3.17 -24.96 -16.23
CA ALA A 308 -4.45 -25.63 -16.49
C ALA A 308 -5.44 -25.96 -15.34
N SER A 309 -5.06 -25.91 -14.07
CA SER A 309 -5.99 -26.11 -12.94
C SER A 309 -6.05 -24.88 -12.02
N HIS A 310 -6.89 -23.91 -12.40
CA HIS A 310 -7.58 -22.95 -11.53
C HIS A 310 -6.83 -22.41 -10.28
N GLY A 311 -5.62 -21.86 -10.38
CA GLY A 311 -5.07 -20.92 -9.39
C GLY A 311 -4.92 -21.40 -7.94
N VAL A 312 -5.11 -22.69 -7.66
CA VAL A 312 -4.99 -23.25 -6.30
C VAL A 312 -3.51 -23.43 -5.96
N PRO A 313 -3.03 -22.92 -4.81
CA PRO A 313 -1.65 -23.13 -4.39
C PRO A 313 -1.35 -24.61 -4.15
N LEU A 314 -0.17 -25.06 -4.60
CA LEU A 314 0.35 -26.40 -4.33
C LEU A 314 1.19 -26.37 -3.06
N VAL A 315 0.87 -27.24 -2.11
CA VAL A 315 1.63 -27.43 -0.88
C VAL A 315 2.51 -28.67 -1.00
N SER A 316 3.82 -28.50 -0.77
CA SER A 316 4.78 -29.60 -0.65
C SER A 316 5.49 -29.52 0.69
N LEU A 317 5.63 -30.66 1.38
CA LEU A 317 6.31 -30.75 2.66
C LEU A 317 7.64 -31.49 2.50
N TYR A 318 8.68 -30.97 3.13
CA TYR A 318 10.04 -31.52 3.16
C TYR A 318 10.54 -31.67 4.60
N GLY A 319 11.71 -32.28 4.75
CA GLY A 319 12.44 -32.35 6.02
C GLY A 319 11.56 -32.76 7.20
N ARG A 320 11.63 -31.98 8.27
CA ARG A 320 10.88 -32.23 9.50
C ARG A 320 9.37 -32.12 9.27
N ALA A 321 8.92 -31.16 8.45
CA ALA A 321 7.49 -31.00 8.19
C ALA A 321 6.88 -32.25 7.55
N ALA A 322 7.60 -32.91 6.64
CA ALA A 322 7.18 -34.16 6.02
C ALA A 322 7.17 -35.35 7.01
N GLU A 323 8.18 -35.44 7.88
CA GLU A 323 8.25 -36.48 8.92
C GLU A 323 7.08 -36.35 9.90
N VAL A 324 6.84 -35.13 10.40
CA VAL A 324 5.75 -34.83 11.31
C VAL A 324 4.39 -35.07 10.65
N ALA A 325 4.20 -34.65 9.40
CA ALA A 325 2.98 -34.93 8.63
C ALA A 325 2.66 -36.43 8.56
N LYS A 326 3.67 -37.30 8.34
CA LYS A 326 3.48 -38.75 8.34
C LYS A 326 3.04 -39.28 9.69
N THR A 327 3.65 -38.83 10.79
CA THR A 327 3.21 -39.22 12.15
C THR A 327 1.77 -38.79 12.44
N MET A 328 1.31 -37.71 11.80
CA MET A 328 -0.04 -37.20 11.94
C MET A 328 -1.07 -37.93 11.07
N GLY A 329 -0.66 -38.83 10.18
CA GLY A 329 -1.53 -39.53 9.22
C GLY A 329 -1.71 -38.79 7.88
N VAL A 330 -0.97 -37.71 7.66
CA VAL A 330 -0.97 -36.95 6.40
C VAL A 330 0.03 -37.60 5.43
N THR A 331 -0.41 -38.65 4.74
CA THR A 331 0.42 -39.44 3.81
C THR A 331 0.48 -38.86 2.40
N HIS A 332 -0.53 -38.07 2.01
CA HIS A 332 -0.60 -37.40 0.71
C HIS A 332 -0.88 -35.90 0.89
N PRO A 333 0.13 -35.09 1.29
CA PRO A 333 -0.03 -33.67 1.59
C PRO A 333 -0.70 -32.86 0.48
N THR A 334 -0.42 -33.17 -0.79
CA THR A 334 -1.00 -32.49 -1.95
C THR A 334 -2.51 -32.70 -2.12
N LYS A 335 -3.07 -33.73 -1.50
CA LYS A 335 -4.51 -34.02 -1.49
C LYS A 335 -5.17 -33.62 -0.16
N GLN A 336 -4.45 -33.81 0.93
CA GLN A 336 -4.97 -33.66 2.29
C GLN A 336 -4.82 -32.23 2.83
N ILE A 337 -3.85 -31.45 2.34
CA ILE A 337 -3.66 -30.05 2.72
C ILE A 337 -4.20 -29.15 1.61
N ARG A 338 -5.21 -28.36 1.95
CA ARG A 338 -5.74 -27.29 1.08
C ARG A 338 -5.39 -25.95 1.69
N VAL A 339 -4.90 -25.03 0.88
CA VAL A 339 -4.63 -23.66 1.29
C VAL A 339 -5.22 -22.69 0.28
N SER A 340 -5.88 -21.65 0.78
CA SER A 340 -6.37 -20.55 -0.03
C SER A 340 -5.72 -19.26 0.44
N ILE A 341 -5.29 -18.42 -0.50
CA ILE A 341 -4.57 -17.18 -0.23
C ILE A 341 -5.34 -16.05 -0.90
N SER A 342 -5.53 -14.95 -0.19
CA SER A 342 -6.03 -13.70 -0.74
C SER A 342 -5.16 -12.55 -0.26
N HIS A 343 -5.13 -11.44 -1.00
CA HIS A 343 -4.35 -10.29 -0.60
C HIS A 343 -4.98 -8.97 -1.07
N THR A 344 -4.60 -7.96 -0.32
CA THR A 344 -4.87 -6.55 -0.45
C THR A 344 -3.57 -5.82 -0.77
N ASP A 345 -3.63 -4.52 -1.05
CA ASP A 345 -2.42 -3.68 -1.11
C ASP A 345 -1.73 -3.59 0.27
N GLU A 346 -2.49 -3.86 1.35
CA GLU A 346 -2.03 -3.70 2.73
C GLU A 346 -1.80 -5.02 3.47
N GLN A 347 -2.60 -6.06 3.19
CA GLN A 347 -2.61 -7.31 3.95
C GLN A 347 -2.71 -8.55 3.06
N ALA A 348 -2.09 -9.65 3.46
CA ALA A 348 -2.32 -10.98 2.93
C ALA A 348 -3.06 -11.81 3.98
N VAL A 349 -3.92 -12.70 3.52
CA VAL A 349 -4.70 -13.62 4.37
C VAL A 349 -4.59 -15.01 3.78
N ALA A 350 -4.39 -16.01 4.62
CA ALA A 350 -4.41 -17.39 4.21
C ALA A 350 -5.22 -18.25 5.18
N MET A 351 -5.87 -19.26 4.62
CA MET A 351 -6.51 -20.30 5.39
C MET A 351 -6.08 -21.67 4.88
N ALA A 352 -5.61 -22.52 5.78
CA ALA A 352 -5.24 -23.89 5.50
C ALA A 352 -6.21 -24.86 6.20
N ALA A 353 -6.55 -25.95 5.53
CA ALA A 353 -7.32 -27.04 6.09
C ALA A 353 -6.64 -28.38 5.80
N ILE A 354 -6.58 -29.24 6.82
CA ILE A 354 -6.05 -30.59 6.74
C ILE A 354 -7.19 -31.59 6.94
N HIS A 355 -7.29 -32.53 6.01
CA HIS A 355 -8.25 -33.62 6.05
C HIS A 355 -7.52 -34.96 6.19
N LEU A 356 -7.95 -35.76 7.16
CA LEU A 356 -7.45 -37.12 7.36
C LEU A 356 -8.38 -38.17 6.78
#